data_AF-A0A1G1YD00-F1
#
_entry.id   AF-A0A1G1YD00-F1
#
_cell.length_a   1.000
_cell.length_b   1.000
_cell.length_c   1.000
_cell.angle_alpha   90.00
_cell.angle_beta   90.00
_cell.angle_gamma   90.00
#
_symmetry.space_group_name_H-M   'P 1'
#
loop_
_entity.id
_entity.type
_entity.pdbx_description
1 polymer ?
#
loop_
_entity_poly.entity_id
_entity_poly.type
_entity_poly.pdbx_seq_one_letter_code
_entity_poly.pdbx_strand_id
1 'polypeptide(L)'
;MADEAKTIRWRPEPPRLLLILGAILLLTAIGYLGALTRNAFKQYDYIGRTSEQIYTITVSGEGKVTAVPDIAKVSLGITTSNSKVEVARQENVKKMNALVAAVKGLGVESKDIETTQYTIAPQYDWADGRQVLRGYEINQTVSVKIRDLEKVGAILDAAGTAGANQVGGLDFTIDEPEVLRQQAREKALQNATDKAAALAKIGKVKLGKLVSFSEAGGSTPPLFYERTMMLKAEADQASGAVPTMEPGSQDIISNVTVTYEVL
;
A
#
# COMPACT_ATOMS: atom_id res chain seq x y z
N MET A 1 -26.39 -109.00 20.31
CA MET A 1 -26.59 -109.22 18.86
C MET A 1 -26.84 -107.86 18.22
N ALA A 2 -25.98 -107.52 17.26
CA ALA A 2 -26.10 -106.48 16.23
C ALA A 2 -26.21 -105.02 16.69
N ASP A 3 -25.61 -104.04 16.02
CA ASP A 3 -24.49 -103.95 15.08
C ASP A 3 -24.21 -102.44 14.97
N GLU A 4 -22.95 -102.09 14.76
CA GLU A 4 -22.53 -100.71 14.54
C GLU A 4 -23.01 -100.22 13.17
N ALA A 5 -23.55 -99.00 13.10
CA ALA A 5 -23.55 -98.23 11.87
C ALA A 5 -23.29 -96.75 12.18
N LYS A 6 -22.00 -96.42 12.31
CA LYS A 6 -21.48 -95.08 12.56
C LYS A 6 -21.52 -94.27 11.26
N THR A 7 -22.57 -93.45 11.07
CA THR A 7 -22.63 -92.47 9.97
C THR A 7 -21.91 -91.19 10.40
N ILE A 8 -20.70 -90.97 9.88
CA ILE A 8 -19.94 -89.74 10.10
C ILE A 8 -20.57 -88.63 9.25
N ARG A 9 -21.37 -87.75 9.88
CA ARG A 9 -21.83 -86.49 9.27
C ARG A 9 -20.73 -85.43 9.44
N TRP A 10 -20.02 -85.11 8.36
CA TRP A 10 -19.18 -83.92 8.28
C TRP A 10 -20.06 -82.66 8.42
N ARG A 11 -19.90 -81.89 9.50
CA ARG A 11 -20.39 -80.51 9.62
C ARG A 11 -19.18 -79.58 9.49
N PRO A 12 -19.07 -78.74 8.43
CA PRO A 12 -18.02 -77.74 8.40
C PRO A 12 -18.37 -76.64 9.42
N GLU A 13 -17.62 -76.55 10.51
CA GLU A 13 -17.67 -75.37 11.39
C GLU A 13 -17.19 -74.15 10.58
N PRO A 14 -17.87 -73.00 10.63
CA PRO A 14 -17.38 -71.81 9.95
C PRO A 14 -16.00 -71.45 10.50
N PRO A 15 -15.00 -71.14 9.65
CA PRO A 15 -13.66 -70.88 10.12
C PRO A 15 -13.70 -69.71 11.10
N ARG A 16 -13.18 -69.93 12.31
CA ARG A 16 -13.18 -68.96 13.43
C ARG A 16 -12.72 -67.55 13.02
N LEU A 17 -11.93 -67.43 11.96
CA LEU A 17 -11.55 -66.17 11.32
C LEU A 17 -12.73 -65.30 10.86
N LEU A 18 -13.78 -65.89 10.29
CA LEU A 18 -14.95 -65.14 9.80
C LEU A 18 -15.74 -64.50 10.96
N LEU A 19 -15.82 -65.19 12.11
CA LEU A 19 -16.45 -64.64 13.31
C LEU A 19 -15.64 -63.49 13.90
N ILE A 20 -14.32 -63.60 13.90
CA ILE A 20 -13.42 -62.54 14.40
C ILE A 20 -13.49 -61.30 13.48
N LEU A 21 -13.46 -61.48 12.16
CA LEU A 21 -13.63 -60.40 11.19
C LEU A 21 -14.99 -59.72 11.32
N GLY A 22 -16.06 -60.49 11.53
CA GLY A 22 -17.39 -59.95 11.78
C GLY A 22 -17.46 -59.09 13.05
N ALA A 23 -16.81 -59.52 14.14
CA ALA A 23 -16.76 -58.77 15.39
C ALA A 23 -15.97 -57.45 15.27
N ILE A 24 -14.84 -57.45 14.56
CA ILE A 24 -14.05 -56.24 14.30
C ILE A 24 -14.86 -55.25 13.47
N LEU A 25 -15.54 -55.71 12.42
CA LEU A 25 -16.37 -54.86 11.57
C LEU A 25 -17.52 -54.21 12.38
N LEU A 26 -18.17 -54.99 13.26
CA LEU A 26 -19.19 -54.48 14.18
C LEU A 26 -18.66 -53.40 15.12
N LEU A 27 -17.47 -53.60 15.72
CA LEU A 27 -16.85 -52.60 16.59
C LEU A 27 -16.50 -51.32 15.83
N THR A 28 -15.96 -51.42 14.61
CA THR A 28 -15.68 -50.25 13.78
C THR A 28 -16.95 -49.50 13.36
N ALA A 29 -18.04 -50.23 13.04
CA ALA A 29 -19.33 -49.63 12.70
C ALA A 29 -19.95 -48.90 13.90
N ILE A 30 -19.88 -49.47 15.11
CA ILE A 30 -20.35 -48.82 16.34
C ILE A 30 -19.52 -47.56 16.63
N GLY A 31 -18.19 -47.63 16.50
CA GLY A 31 -17.31 -46.47 16.67
C GLY A 31 -17.62 -45.37 15.65
N TYR A 32 -17.88 -45.72 14.40
CA TYR A 32 -18.25 -44.79 13.34
C TYR A 32 -19.62 -44.15 13.57
N LEU A 33 -20.63 -44.93 13.99
CA LEU A 33 -21.94 -44.40 14.40
C LEU A 33 -21.82 -43.48 15.61
N GLY A 34 -20.99 -43.82 16.60
CA GLY A 34 -20.68 -42.96 17.75
C GLY A 34 -20.03 -41.63 17.33
N ALA A 35 -19.11 -41.67 16.36
CA ALA A 35 -18.49 -40.46 15.81
C ALA A 35 -19.51 -39.60 15.04
N LEU A 36 -20.34 -40.22 14.19
CA LEU A 36 -21.38 -39.52 13.43
C LEU A 36 -22.42 -38.88 14.35
N THR A 37 -22.90 -39.60 15.37
CA THR A 37 -23.87 -39.07 16.34
C THR A 37 -23.28 -37.94 17.18
N ARG A 38 -22.02 -38.06 17.62
CA ARG A 38 -21.33 -36.96 18.31
C ARG A 38 -21.16 -35.74 17.41
N ASN A 39 -20.84 -35.93 16.13
CA ASN A 39 -20.67 -34.83 15.19
C ASN A 39 -22.01 -34.17 14.87
N ALA A 40 -23.08 -34.96 14.73
CA ALA A 40 -24.44 -34.47 14.56
C ALA A 40 -24.93 -33.69 15.80
N PHE A 41 -24.67 -34.17 17.03
CA PHE A 41 -25.02 -33.44 18.25
C PHE A 41 -24.28 -32.11 18.39
N LYS A 42 -22.99 -32.03 18.02
CA LYS A 42 -22.28 -30.75 17.94
C LYS A 42 -22.90 -29.79 16.94
N GLN A 43 -23.49 -30.31 15.86
CA GLN A 43 -24.17 -29.49 14.85
C GLN A 43 -25.53 -28.98 15.36
N TYR A 44 -26.20 -29.69 16.27
CA TYR A 44 -27.45 -29.26 16.90
C TYR A 44 -27.29 -28.05 17.85
N ASP A 45 -26.13 -27.87 18.47
CA ASP A 45 -25.85 -26.70 19.33
C ASP A 45 -25.90 -25.35 18.57
N TYR A 46 -25.87 -25.38 17.23
CA TYR A 46 -25.91 -24.20 16.37
C TYR A 46 -27.26 -24.00 15.65
N ILE A 47 -28.19 -24.95 15.75
CA ILE A 47 -29.51 -24.84 15.10
C ILE A 47 -30.48 -24.18 16.10
N GLY A 48 -30.84 -22.92 15.86
CA GLY A 48 -31.86 -22.20 16.65
C GLY A 48 -31.34 -21.10 17.57
N ARG A 49 -30.03 -20.83 17.60
CA ARG A 49 -29.55 -19.52 18.08
C ARG A 49 -29.82 -18.50 16.99
N THR A 50 -30.92 -17.75 17.10
CA THR A 50 -31.01 -16.46 16.40
C THR A 50 -29.73 -15.70 16.73
N SER A 51 -29.07 -15.06 15.75
CA SER A 51 -27.93 -14.20 16.09
C SER A 51 -28.43 -13.25 17.17
N GLU A 52 -27.79 -13.25 18.34
CA GLU A 52 -28.13 -12.31 19.41
C GLU A 52 -28.17 -10.92 18.75
N GLN A 53 -29.34 -10.31 18.69
CA GLN A 53 -29.53 -9.08 17.92
C GLN A 53 -28.88 -7.95 18.71
N ILE A 54 -27.57 -7.77 18.51
CA ILE A 54 -26.79 -6.73 19.15
C ILE A 54 -27.23 -5.40 18.53
N TYR A 55 -27.89 -4.57 19.33
CA TYR A 55 -28.20 -3.20 18.95
C TYR A 55 -26.90 -2.40 18.89
N THR A 56 -26.72 -1.61 17.83
CA THR A 56 -25.47 -0.90 17.59
C THR A 56 -25.70 0.54 17.16
N ILE A 57 -24.72 1.40 17.47
CA ILE A 57 -24.58 2.75 16.92
C ILE A 57 -23.32 2.73 16.05
N THR A 58 -23.51 2.98 14.76
CA THR A 58 -22.41 3.14 13.81
C THR A 58 -22.27 4.61 13.44
N VAL A 59 -21.05 5.15 13.56
CA VAL A 59 -20.74 6.55 13.26
C VAL A 59 -19.42 6.66 12.51
N SER A 60 -19.29 7.72 11.72
CA SER A 60 -18.03 8.14 11.13
C SER A 60 -17.41 9.32 11.88
N GLY A 61 -16.11 9.25 12.08
CA GLY A 61 -15.29 10.33 12.61
C GLY A 61 -14.23 10.75 11.61
N GLU A 62 -13.95 12.05 11.58
CA GLU A 62 -12.89 12.64 10.79
C GLU A 62 -11.88 13.28 11.74
N GLY A 63 -10.60 13.08 11.45
CA GLY A 63 -9.50 13.72 12.15
C GLY A 63 -8.54 14.35 11.16
N LYS A 64 -8.15 15.59 11.45
CA LYS A 64 -7.31 16.41 10.58
C LYS A 64 -6.08 16.92 11.34
N VAL A 65 -4.93 16.85 10.67
CA VAL A 65 -3.67 17.44 11.12
C VAL A 65 -3.09 18.24 9.96
N THR A 66 -2.80 19.51 10.21
CA THR A 66 -2.14 20.38 9.23
C THR A 66 -0.66 20.44 9.58
N ALA A 67 0.20 20.22 8.60
CA ALA A 67 1.66 20.28 8.76
C ALA A 67 2.30 20.99 7.57
N VAL A 68 3.45 21.60 7.81
CA VAL A 68 4.27 22.18 6.74
C VAL A 68 5.20 21.08 6.22
N PRO A 69 5.35 20.91 4.89
CA PRO A 69 6.35 20.02 4.33
C PRO A 69 7.76 20.28 4.88
N ASP A 70 8.50 19.21 5.16
CA ASP A 70 9.87 19.27 5.69
C ASP A 70 10.93 18.86 4.65
N ILE A 71 10.50 18.29 3.52
CA ILE A 71 11.37 17.88 2.42
C ILE A 71 10.82 18.29 1.06
N ALA A 72 11.72 18.43 0.09
CA ALA A 72 11.38 18.54 -1.32
C ALA A 72 11.88 17.29 -2.06
N LYS A 73 11.10 16.79 -3.00
CA LYS A 73 11.51 15.77 -3.96
C LYS A 73 11.55 16.38 -5.34
N VAL A 74 12.62 16.15 -6.08
CA VAL A 74 12.75 16.63 -7.46
C VAL A 74 13.32 15.53 -8.35
N SER A 75 12.86 15.50 -9.59
CA SER A 75 13.44 14.64 -10.63
C SER A 75 14.44 15.42 -11.46
N LEU A 76 15.68 14.94 -11.49
CA LEU A 76 16.76 15.48 -12.30
C LEU A 76 17.20 14.43 -13.30
N GLY A 77 17.25 14.78 -14.58
CA GLY A 77 17.55 13.85 -15.65
C GLY A 77 18.48 14.41 -16.70
N ILE A 78 19.17 13.49 -17.36
CA ILE A 78 20.08 13.76 -18.46
C ILE A 78 19.67 12.88 -19.64
N THR A 79 19.32 13.56 -20.74
CA THR A 79 19.17 12.97 -22.06
C THR A 79 20.41 13.24 -22.90
N THR A 80 20.96 12.19 -23.50
CA THR A 80 22.10 12.26 -24.43
C THR A 80 21.78 11.47 -25.67
N SER A 81 22.13 11.99 -26.84
CA SER A 81 21.91 11.32 -28.11
C SER A 81 23.17 11.28 -28.97
N ASN A 82 23.39 10.16 -29.66
CA ASN A 82 24.52 9.97 -30.56
C ASN A 82 24.19 8.91 -31.62
N SER A 83 24.85 8.97 -32.78
CA SER A 83 24.72 7.93 -33.81
C SER A 83 25.26 6.56 -33.35
N LYS A 84 26.21 6.56 -32.40
CA LYS A 84 26.76 5.35 -31.76
C LYS A 84 26.30 5.27 -30.31
N VAL A 85 25.62 4.19 -29.96
CA VAL A 85 25.13 3.94 -28.58
C VAL A 85 26.23 4.03 -27.53
N GLU A 86 27.44 3.55 -27.85
CA GLU A 86 28.57 3.55 -26.92
C GLU A 86 29.04 4.97 -26.57
N VAL A 87 29.02 5.89 -27.55
CA VAL A 87 29.40 7.29 -27.32
C VAL A 87 28.33 8.00 -26.50
N ALA A 88 27.04 7.79 -26.84
CA ALA A 88 25.93 8.34 -26.04
C ALA A 88 26.02 7.88 -24.57
N ARG A 89 26.36 6.61 -24.34
CA ARG A 89 26.50 6.03 -23.00
C ARG A 89 27.63 6.66 -22.21
N GLN A 90 28.81 6.81 -22.81
CA GLN A 90 29.95 7.44 -22.14
C GLN A 90 29.68 8.89 -21.78
N GLU A 91 29.03 9.65 -22.67
CA GLU A 91 28.60 11.02 -22.41
C GLU A 91 27.58 11.10 -21.28
N ASN A 92 26.59 10.19 -21.27
CA ASN A 92 25.56 10.12 -20.24
C ASN A 92 26.19 9.87 -18.86
N VAL A 93 27.04 8.85 -18.74
CA VAL A 93 27.72 8.49 -17.49
C VAL A 93 28.55 9.66 -16.97
N LYS A 94 29.29 10.35 -17.84
CA LYS A 94 30.11 11.51 -17.45
C LYS A 94 29.24 12.63 -16.89
N LYS A 95 28.16 13.00 -17.59
CA LYS A 95 27.24 14.07 -17.15
C LYS A 95 26.49 13.68 -15.88
N MET A 96 26.01 12.45 -15.79
CA MET A 96 25.27 11.97 -14.62
C MET A 96 26.14 11.91 -13.38
N ASN A 97 27.38 11.45 -13.50
CA ASN A 97 28.32 11.47 -12.38
C ASN A 97 28.64 12.90 -11.92
N ALA A 98 28.78 13.85 -12.86
CA ALA A 98 28.98 15.26 -12.52
C ALA A 98 27.75 15.85 -11.83
N LEU A 99 26.54 15.55 -12.31
CA LEU A 99 25.27 15.94 -11.69
C LEU A 99 25.17 15.43 -10.25
N VAL A 100 25.35 14.13 -10.05
CA VAL A 100 25.29 13.50 -8.72
C VAL A 100 26.36 14.09 -7.79
N ALA A 101 27.57 14.36 -8.28
CA ALA A 101 28.62 14.98 -7.50
C ALA A 101 28.28 16.42 -7.09
N ALA A 102 27.71 17.23 -8.01
CA ALA A 102 27.29 18.60 -7.73
C ALA A 102 26.19 18.65 -6.65
N VAL A 103 25.18 17.78 -6.77
CA VAL A 103 24.08 17.67 -5.80
C VAL A 103 24.59 17.22 -4.42
N LYS A 104 25.49 16.22 -4.37
CA LYS A 104 26.14 15.80 -3.12
C LYS A 104 27.01 16.89 -2.50
N GLY A 105 27.67 17.70 -3.32
CA GLY A 105 28.49 18.83 -2.87
C GLY A 105 27.69 19.90 -2.12
N LEU A 106 26.38 19.96 -2.34
CA LEU A 106 25.46 20.86 -1.63
C LEU A 106 24.84 20.22 -0.36
N GLY A 107 25.30 19.04 0.04
CA GLY A 107 24.90 18.39 1.28
C GLY A 107 23.76 17.37 1.16
N VAL A 108 23.37 16.98 -0.06
CA VAL A 108 22.44 15.86 -0.26
C VAL A 108 23.17 14.54 -0.03
N GLU A 109 22.61 13.69 0.83
CA GLU A 109 23.20 12.39 1.14
C GLU A 109 23.02 11.38 -0.01
N SER A 110 23.92 10.40 -0.10
CA SER A 110 23.82 9.35 -1.14
C SER A 110 22.54 8.51 -1.02
N LYS A 111 21.99 8.35 0.18
CA LYS A 111 20.73 7.63 0.43
C LYS A 111 19.50 8.39 -0.08
N ASP A 112 19.64 9.69 -0.28
CA ASP A 112 18.57 10.59 -0.70
C ASP A 112 18.63 10.85 -2.23
N ILE A 113 19.46 10.09 -2.97
CA ILE A 113 19.55 10.11 -4.43
C ILE A 113 19.29 8.70 -4.95
N GLU A 114 18.23 8.57 -5.75
CA GLU A 114 17.79 7.28 -6.30
C GLU A 114 17.71 7.39 -7.83
N THR A 115 18.29 6.43 -8.56
CA THR A 115 18.04 6.34 -10.02
C THR A 115 16.66 5.76 -10.26
N THR A 116 15.74 6.55 -10.81
CA THR A 116 14.36 6.13 -11.05
C THR A 116 14.13 5.63 -12.47
N GLN A 117 14.93 6.11 -13.43
CA GLN A 117 14.80 5.71 -14.83
C GLN A 117 16.18 5.59 -15.49
N TYR A 118 16.35 4.56 -16.31
CA TYR A 118 17.44 4.45 -17.27
C TYR A 118 16.91 3.76 -18.53
N THR A 119 16.99 4.42 -19.68
CA THR A 119 16.46 3.90 -20.94
C THR A 119 17.34 4.28 -22.09
N ILE A 120 17.53 3.35 -23.03
CA ILE A 120 18.21 3.56 -24.30
C ILE A 120 17.20 3.25 -25.41
N ALA A 121 16.93 4.22 -26.27
CA ALA A 121 15.98 4.09 -27.37
C ALA A 121 16.63 4.46 -28.71
N PRO A 122 16.44 3.66 -29.78
CA PRO A 122 16.82 4.08 -31.12
C PRO A 122 15.93 5.24 -31.58
N GLN A 123 16.55 6.24 -32.20
CA GLN A 123 15.89 7.40 -32.81
C GLN A 123 15.91 7.22 -34.32
N TYR A 124 14.77 7.45 -34.95
CA TYR A 124 14.62 7.30 -36.39
C TYR A 124 14.04 8.56 -37.00
N ASP A 125 14.52 8.90 -38.18
CA ASP A 125 13.92 9.91 -39.03
C ASP A 125 13.08 9.23 -40.12
N TRP A 126 12.08 9.94 -40.63
CA TRP A 126 11.32 9.54 -41.81
C TRP A 126 11.84 10.28 -43.04
N ALA A 127 12.35 9.54 -44.02
CA ALA A 127 12.79 10.06 -45.30
C ALA A 127 12.33 9.14 -46.43
N ASP A 128 11.79 9.70 -47.50
CA ASP A 128 11.35 8.97 -48.72
C ASP A 128 10.44 7.76 -48.45
N GLY A 129 9.53 7.89 -47.50
CA GLY A 129 8.59 6.81 -47.16
C GLY A 129 9.24 5.64 -46.40
N ARG A 130 10.46 5.81 -45.86
CA ARG A 130 11.18 4.81 -45.07
C ARG A 130 11.68 5.40 -43.76
N GLN A 131 11.75 4.53 -42.76
CA GLN A 131 12.31 4.84 -41.46
C GLN A 131 13.83 4.61 -41.50
N VAL A 132 14.61 5.67 -41.28
CA VAL A 132 16.08 5.64 -41.30
C VAL A 132 16.59 5.86 -39.89
N LEU A 133 17.47 4.98 -39.39
CA LEU A 133 18.05 5.13 -38.06
C LEU A 133 18.92 6.39 -38.01
N ARG A 134 18.55 7.33 -37.15
CA ARG A 134 19.29 8.58 -36.87
C ARG A 134 20.37 8.35 -35.80
N GLY A 135 20.07 7.53 -34.81
CA GLY A 135 20.98 7.22 -33.71
C GLY A 135 20.29 6.61 -32.51
N TYR A 136 20.86 6.84 -31.34
CA TYR A 136 20.36 6.35 -30.06
C TYR A 136 20.26 7.51 -29.08
N GLU A 137 19.19 7.51 -28.30
CA GLU A 137 18.98 8.43 -27.20
C GLU A 137 18.99 7.63 -25.89
N ILE A 138 19.70 8.16 -24.90
CA ILE A 138 19.74 7.63 -23.54
C ILE A 138 19.10 8.66 -22.63
N ASN A 139 18.06 8.24 -21.91
CA ASN A 139 17.44 9.02 -20.86
C ASN A 139 17.72 8.35 -19.51
N GLN A 140 18.37 9.09 -18.61
CA GLN A 140 18.56 8.67 -17.23
C GLN A 140 18.03 9.75 -16.29
N THR A 141 17.20 9.35 -15.33
CA THR A 141 16.60 10.23 -14.32
C THR A 141 16.93 9.74 -12.92
N VAL A 142 17.26 10.68 -12.04
CA VAL A 142 17.40 10.47 -10.59
C VAL A 142 16.33 11.27 -9.85
N SER A 143 15.75 10.65 -8.82
CA SER A 143 14.97 11.33 -7.80
C SER A 143 15.90 11.80 -6.69
N VAL A 144 15.77 13.05 -6.31
CA VAL A 144 16.58 13.69 -5.26
C VAL A 144 15.65 14.14 -4.14
N LYS A 145 15.88 13.64 -2.93
CA LYS A 145 15.25 14.09 -1.70
C LYS A 145 16.12 15.18 -1.06
N ILE A 146 15.55 16.36 -0.91
CA ILE A 146 16.18 17.55 -0.35
C ILE A 146 15.56 17.80 1.02
N ARG A 147 16.37 17.64 2.08
CA ARG A 147 15.93 17.84 3.48
C ARG A 147 16.04 19.28 3.95
N ASP A 148 16.84 20.07 3.26
CA ASP A 148 17.08 21.47 3.55
C ASP A 148 16.40 22.30 2.45
N LEU A 149 15.18 22.77 2.74
CA LEU A 149 14.35 23.46 1.75
C LEU A 149 14.99 24.76 1.25
N GLU A 150 15.84 25.41 2.04
CA GLU A 150 16.56 26.62 1.66
C GLU A 150 17.57 26.34 0.53
N LYS A 151 18.04 25.10 0.41
CA LYS A 151 19.00 24.67 -0.61
C LYS A 151 18.36 24.25 -1.93
N VAL A 152 17.03 24.18 -2.03
CA VAL A 152 16.34 23.72 -3.25
C VAL A 152 16.80 24.52 -4.46
N GLY A 153 16.78 25.85 -4.40
CA GLY A 153 17.21 26.70 -5.52
C GLY A 153 18.67 26.45 -5.93
N ALA A 154 19.59 26.43 -4.96
CA ALA A 154 21.00 26.16 -5.22
C ALA A 154 21.24 24.76 -5.84
N ILE A 155 20.47 23.76 -5.42
CA ILE A 155 20.54 22.40 -5.97
C ILE A 155 20.04 22.36 -7.42
N LEU A 156 18.94 23.05 -7.73
CA LEU A 156 18.43 23.14 -9.11
C LEU A 156 19.41 23.86 -10.04
N ASP A 157 20.02 24.95 -9.58
CA ASP A 157 21.03 25.71 -10.34
C ASP A 157 22.30 24.89 -10.58
N ALA A 158 22.80 24.20 -9.54
CA ALA A 158 23.95 23.32 -9.66
C ALA A 158 23.66 22.14 -10.59
N ALA A 159 22.44 21.60 -10.56
CA ALA A 159 22.01 20.53 -11.46
C ALA A 159 22.00 21.00 -12.92
N GLY A 160 21.42 22.16 -13.20
CA GLY A 160 21.43 22.76 -14.55
C GLY A 160 22.84 23.02 -15.05
N THR A 161 23.70 23.58 -14.19
CA THR A 161 25.12 23.84 -14.51
C THR A 161 25.91 22.56 -14.76
N ALA A 162 25.60 21.47 -14.03
CA ALA A 162 26.21 20.16 -14.20
C ALA A 162 25.69 19.40 -15.43
N GLY A 163 24.71 19.95 -16.16
CA GLY A 163 24.22 19.43 -17.43
C GLY A 163 22.91 18.65 -17.35
N ALA A 164 22.17 18.73 -16.24
CA ALA A 164 20.78 18.28 -16.20
C ALA A 164 19.97 19.04 -17.25
N ASN A 165 19.26 18.31 -18.10
CA ASN A 165 18.41 18.86 -19.15
C ASN A 165 16.95 18.40 -19.05
N GLN A 166 16.66 17.60 -18.03
CA GLN A 166 15.31 17.32 -17.57
C GLN A 166 15.27 17.69 -16.08
N VAL A 167 14.52 18.72 -15.73
CA VAL A 167 14.31 19.13 -14.35
C VAL A 167 12.81 19.30 -14.18
N GLY A 168 12.22 18.58 -13.22
CA GLY A 168 10.78 18.63 -13.03
C GLY A 168 10.30 17.82 -11.85
N GLY A 169 8.98 17.85 -11.64
CA GLY A 169 8.34 17.11 -10.56
C GLY A 169 8.80 17.56 -9.18
N LEU A 170 9.05 18.86 -8.99
CA LEU A 170 9.29 19.40 -7.66
C LEU A 170 8.01 19.25 -6.83
N ASP A 171 8.10 18.46 -5.77
CA ASP A 171 7.03 18.18 -4.83
C ASP A 171 7.52 18.43 -3.41
N PHE A 172 6.80 19.28 -2.67
CA PHE A 172 7.05 19.49 -1.25
C PHE A 172 6.20 18.50 -0.46
N THR A 173 6.85 17.69 0.36
CA THR A 173 6.19 16.62 1.11
C THR A 173 6.78 16.46 2.51
N ILE A 174 6.21 15.53 3.26
CA ILE A 174 6.64 15.20 4.61
C ILE A 174 7.40 13.89 4.56
N ASP A 175 8.61 13.83 5.13
CA ASP A 175 9.43 12.61 5.08
C ASP A 175 8.80 11.46 5.87
N GLU A 176 8.22 11.79 7.04
CA GLU A 176 7.60 10.82 7.95
C GLU A 176 6.11 11.15 8.22
N PRO A 177 5.21 10.93 7.23
CA PRO A 177 3.80 11.27 7.37
C PRO A 177 3.04 10.35 8.35
N GLU A 178 3.61 9.20 8.71
CA GLU A 178 2.95 8.19 9.56
C GLU A 178 2.64 8.72 10.96
N VAL A 179 3.53 9.52 11.54
CA VAL A 179 3.32 10.13 12.86
C VAL A 179 2.09 11.06 12.82
N LEU A 180 1.98 11.86 11.76
CA LEU A 180 0.87 12.78 11.57
C LEU A 180 -0.43 12.05 11.19
N ARG A 181 -0.33 10.94 10.45
CA ARG A 181 -1.47 10.04 10.18
C ARG A 181 -1.98 9.40 11.47
N GLN A 182 -1.09 9.00 12.38
CA GLN A 182 -1.48 8.48 13.68
C GLN A 182 -2.21 9.55 14.50
N GLN A 183 -1.68 10.77 14.56
CA GLN A 183 -2.36 11.88 15.23
C GLN A 183 -3.72 12.19 14.61
N ALA A 184 -3.84 12.15 13.27
CA ALA A 184 -5.11 12.33 12.59
C ALA A 184 -6.10 11.20 12.95
N ARG A 185 -5.64 9.96 13.05
CA ARG A 185 -6.44 8.80 13.45
C ARG A 185 -6.97 8.91 14.87
N GLU A 186 -6.13 9.35 15.81
CA GLU A 186 -6.54 9.57 17.20
C GLU A 186 -7.64 10.63 17.28
N LYS A 187 -7.50 11.75 16.55
CA LYS A 187 -8.55 12.77 16.44
C LYS A 187 -9.82 12.23 15.80
N ALA A 188 -9.70 11.39 14.77
CA ALA A 188 -10.84 10.79 14.08
C ALA A 188 -11.62 9.85 15.01
N LEU A 189 -10.92 9.02 15.78
CA LEU A 189 -11.51 8.11 16.75
C LEU A 189 -12.18 8.86 17.90
N GLN A 190 -11.56 9.92 18.41
CA GLN A 190 -12.15 10.79 19.42
C GLN A 190 -13.43 11.44 18.89
N ASN A 191 -13.39 12.01 17.68
CA ASN A 191 -14.54 12.62 17.02
C ASN A 191 -15.69 11.61 16.85
N ALA A 192 -15.39 10.38 16.45
CA ALA A 192 -16.39 9.33 16.31
C ALA A 192 -17.00 8.91 17.66
N THR A 193 -16.16 8.77 18.69
CA THR A 193 -16.58 8.40 20.05
C THR A 193 -17.52 9.45 20.63
N ASP A 194 -17.19 10.73 20.48
CA ASP A 194 -18.01 11.85 20.96
C ASP A 194 -19.37 11.89 20.25
N LYS A 195 -19.40 11.63 18.93
CA LYS A 195 -20.65 11.50 18.16
C LYS A 195 -21.49 10.33 18.64
N ALA A 196 -20.89 9.16 18.84
CA ALA A 196 -21.61 7.97 19.31
C ALA A 196 -22.22 8.20 20.70
N ALA A 197 -21.47 8.83 21.62
CA ALA A 197 -21.95 9.17 22.96
C ALA A 197 -23.12 10.18 22.92
N ALA A 198 -23.03 11.19 22.05
CA ALA A 198 -24.11 12.15 21.84
C ALA A 198 -25.38 11.47 21.30
N LEU A 199 -25.25 10.59 20.31
CA LEU A 199 -26.38 9.84 19.74
C LEU A 199 -27.00 8.88 20.76
N ALA A 200 -26.21 8.18 21.56
CA ALA A 200 -26.71 7.32 22.63
C ALA A 200 -27.55 8.12 23.64
N LYS A 201 -27.07 9.30 24.03
CA LYS A 201 -27.80 10.21 24.94
C LYS A 201 -29.13 10.67 24.34
N ILE A 202 -29.16 11.06 23.06
CA ILE A 202 -30.39 11.47 22.36
C ILE A 202 -31.36 10.29 22.23
N GLY A 203 -30.85 9.12 21.87
CA GLY A 203 -31.61 7.87 21.75
C GLY A 203 -32.07 7.29 23.08
N LYS A 204 -31.65 7.86 24.22
CA LYS A 204 -31.92 7.38 25.58
C LYS A 204 -31.46 5.94 25.82
N VAL A 205 -30.33 5.58 25.21
CA VAL A 205 -29.69 4.27 25.35
C VAL A 205 -28.28 4.43 25.94
N LYS A 206 -27.70 3.36 26.50
CA LYS A 206 -26.33 3.42 27.01
C LYS A 206 -25.35 2.98 25.92
N LEU A 207 -24.27 3.73 25.74
CA LEU A 207 -23.20 3.34 24.83
C LEU A 207 -22.39 2.21 25.48
N GLY A 208 -22.25 1.09 24.77
CA GLY A 208 -21.47 -0.08 25.16
C GLY A 208 -20.05 -0.06 24.59
N LYS A 209 -19.47 -1.25 24.46
CA LYS A 209 -18.10 -1.43 23.95
C LYS A 209 -18.02 -1.19 22.44
N LEU A 210 -16.83 -0.83 21.96
CA LEU A 210 -16.51 -0.84 20.54
C LEU A 210 -16.54 -2.28 20.03
N VAL A 211 -17.33 -2.56 18.99
CA VAL A 211 -17.51 -3.89 18.40
C VAL A 211 -16.97 -4.01 16.97
N SER A 212 -16.87 -2.87 16.26
CA SER A 212 -16.25 -2.83 14.93
C SER A 212 -15.49 -1.52 14.74
N PHE A 213 -14.34 -1.61 14.09
CA PHE A 213 -13.53 -0.49 13.65
C PHE A 213 -13.16 -0.71 12.19
N SER A 214 -13.42 0.29 11.35
CA SER A 214 -12.99 0.33 9.98
C SER A 214 -12.35 1.68 9.72
N GLU A 215 -11.19 1.66 9.09
CA GLU A 215 -10.55 2.88 8.61
C GLU A 215 -10.52 2.84 7.10
N ALA A 216 -11.13 3.86 6.49
CA ALA A 216 -10.87 4.10 5.09
C ALA A 216 -9.44 4.64 5.03
N GLY A 217 -8.53 3.86 4.42
CA GLY A 217 -7.14 4.28 4.24
C GLY A 217 -7.14 5.68 3.64
N GLY A 218 -6.63 6.66 4.41
CA GLY A 218 -6.57 8.04 3.98
C GLY A 218 -5.64 8.13 2.78
N SER A 219 -6.20 8.08 1.57
CA SER A 219 -5.46 8.61 0.43
C SER A 219 -5.39 10.10 0.67
N THR A 220 -4.18 10.59 0.93
CA THR A 220 -3.92 12.02 0.78
C THR A 220 -4.21 12.33 -0.68
N PRO A 221 -5.27 13.08 -1.03
CA PRO A 221 -5.46 13.46 -2.41
C PRO A 221 -4.21 14.25 -2.82
N PRO A 222 -3.59 13.97 -3.98
CA PRO A 222 -2.54 14.83 -4.48
C PRO A 222 -3.08 16.26 -4.52
N LEU A 223 -2.44 17.16 -3.79
CA LEU A 223 -2.80 18.57 -3.79
C LEU A 223 -2.51 19.10 -5.19
N PHE A 224 -3.56 19.29 -5.98
CA PHE A 224 -3.48 20.18 -7.13
C PHE A 224 -3.41 21.59 -6.57
N TYR A 225 -2.23 22.21 -6.64
CA TYR A 225 -2.08 23.64 -6.41
C TYR A 225 -3.18 24.36 -7.21
N GLU A 226 -4.07 25.08 -6.52
CA GLU A 226 -4.99 26.02 -7.16
C GLU A 226 -4.14 27.13 -7.79
N ARG A 227 -3.75 26.89 -9.05
CA ARG A 227 -2.96 27.79 -9.90
C ARG A 227 -3.72 29.05 -10.31
N THR A 228 -4.81 29.38 -9.61
CA THR A 228 -5.81 30.38 -10.01
C THR A 228 -5.75 31.69 -9.24
N MET A 229 -4.90 31.83 -8.21
CA MET A 229 -4.81 33.07 -7.41
C MET A 229 -3.46 33.84 -7.50
N MET A 230 -2.46 33.36 -8.26
CA MET A 230 -1.16 34.04 -8.42
C MET A 230 -0.82 34.47 -9.85
N LEU A 231 -1.80 34.54 -10.76
CA LEU A 231 -1.60 35.02 -12.14
C LEU A 231 -1.95 36.52 -12.33
N LYS A 232 -2.05 37.29 -11.23
CA LYS A 232 -2.36 38.74 -11.30
C LYS A 232 -1.41 39.65 -10.52
N ALA A 233 -0.16 39.23 -10.36
CA ALA A 233 0.98 40.03 -9.92
C ALA A 233 2.22 39.16 -10.19
N GLU A 234 3.22 39.47 -10.99
CA GLU A 234 3.68 40.70 -11.61
C GLU A 234 4.37 40.31 -12.94
N ALA A 235 4.04 41.03 -14.00
CA ALA A 235 4.95 41.19 -15.11
C ALA A 235 5.86 42.35 -14.72
N ASP A 236 7.06 42.06 -14.19
CA ASP A 236 8.22 42.92 -14.39
C ASP A 236 9.54 42.29 -13.89
N GLN A 237 10.54 42.41 -14.77
CA GLN A 237 11.99 42.31 -14.57
C GLN A 237 12.68 40.94 -14.44
N ALA A 238 13.44 40.67 -15.49
CA ALA A 238 14.58 39.77 -15.52
C ALA A 238 15.68 40.22 -14.52
N SER A 239 15.88 39.41 -13.50
CA SER A 239 17.18 39.14 -12.90
C SER A 239 17.22 37.64 -12.60
N GLY A 240 18.39 37.01 -12.61
CA GLY A 240 18.57 35.57 -12.35
C GLY A 240 18.28 35.16 -10.91
N ALA A 241 17.11 35.52 -10.39
CA ALA A 241 16.58 35.07 -9.13
C ALA A 241 15.80 33.78 -9.37
N VAL A 242 16.23 32.70 -8.72
CA VAL A 242 15.39 31.52 -8.57
C VAL A 242 14.10 31.97 -7.86
N PRO A 243 12.91 31.71 -8.40
CA PRO A 243 11.67 32.09 -7.72
C PRO A 243 11.65 31.48 -6.32
N THR A 244 11.37 32.29 -5.30
CA THR A 244 11.22 31.81 -3.92
C THR A 244 10.14 30.75 -3.90
N MET A 245 10.48 29.56 -3.44
CA MET A 245 9.57 28.42 -3.44
C MET A 245 8.97 28.26 -2.06
N GLU A 246 7.68 28.54 -1.93
CA GLU A 246 6.94 28.39 -0.69
C GLU A 246 6.31 26.98 -0.63
N PRO A 247 6.65 26.14 0.36
CA PRO A 247 6.20 24.74 0.43
C PRO A 247 4.70 24.60 0.73
N GLY A 248 4.02 25.67 1.16
CA GLY A 248 2.62 25.65 1.56
C GLY A 248 2.37 24.80 2.81
N SER A 249 1.11 24.46 3.07
CA SER A 249 0.69 23.57 4.17
C SER A 249 -0.08 22.38 3.62
N GLN A 250 0.15 21.19 4.19
CA GLN A 250 -0.52 19.97 3.82
C GLN A 250 -1.45 19.49 4.94
N ASP A 251 -2.67 19.09 4.56
CA ASP A 251 -3.62 18.46 5.46
C ASP A 251 -3.55 16.93 5.36
N ILE A 252 -3.40 16.29 6.51
CA ILE A 252 -3.46 14.85 6.66
C ILE A 252 -4.78 14.52 7.36
N ILE A 253 -5.63 13.79 6.64
CA ILE A 253 -6.99 13.45 7.05
C ILE A 253 -7.09 11.94 7.27
N SER A 254 -7.71 11.54 8.37
CA SER A 254 -8.08 10.15 8.65
C SER A 254 -9.59 10.06 8.85
N ASN A 255 -10.21 9.09 8.19
CA ASN A 255 -11.63 8.82 8.27
C ASN A 255 -11.85 7.43 8.86
N VAL A 256 -12.47 7.38 10.03
CA VAL A 256 -12.77 6.14 10.73
C VAL A 256 -14.28 5.94 10.81
N THR A 257 -14.71 4.70 10.66
CA THR A 257 -16.07 4.25 10.94
C THR A 257 -16.00 3.29 12.10
N VAL A 258 -16.74 3.59 13.15
CA VAL A 258 -16.78 2.79 14.38
C VAL A 258 -18.20 2.39 14.69
N THR A 259 -18.35 1.17 15.18
CA THR A 259 -19.62 0.63 15.64
C THR A 259 -19.49 0.27 17.12
N TYR A 260 -20.37 0.84 17.93
CA TYR A 260 -20.51 0.53 19.34
C TYR A 260 -21.74 -0.32 19.58
N GLU A 261 -21.65 -1.22 20.54
CA GLU A 261 -22.81 -1.87 21.14
C GLU A 261 -23.67 -0.84 21.90
N VAL A 262 -24.95 -1.13 22.03
CA VAL A 262 -25.91 -0.37 22.83
C VAL A 262 -26.47 -1.27 23.93
N LEU A 263 -26.54 -0.71 25.15
CA LEU A 263 -27.05 -1.36 26.36
C LEU A 263 -28.36 -0.73 26.85
#